data_AF-A0A0L8GD12-F1
#
_entry.id   AF-A0A0L8GD12-F1
#
_cell.length_a   1.000
_cell.length_b   1.000
_cell.length_c   1.000
_cell.angle_alpha   90.00
_cell.angle_beta   90.00
_cell.angle_gamma   90.00
#
_symmetry.space_group_name_H-M   'P 1'
#
loop_
_entity.id
_entity.type
_entity.pdbx_description
1 polymer ?
#
loop_
_entity_poly.entity_id
_entity_poly.type
_entity_poly.pdbx_seq_one_letter_code
_entity_poly.pdbx_strand_id
1 'polypeptide(L)'
;MDSTEQFSVSTNLFSSLKQFPMNQVINAMNMKFPKVGQISTSDLDIWLNNKNEAQPKIPKPEGKIVVLDVRPLEEYEVSHLKNSTRVDHNIENIGQFVNSFTTPDSKEPLTFACYCSVGYRSSLLGTRMLDFFASEGITNINVFNVEGSLFKWGNEHRPMYNKNEEATVFVHPFNKVWGKLLDAELRKEKI
;
A
#
# COMPACT_ATOMS: atom_id res chain seq x y z
N MET A 1 25.45 -3.95 -7.50
CA MET A 1 24.67 -5.16 -7.78
C MET A 1 23.30 -4.69 -8.19
N ASP A 2 22.96 -4.98 -9.44
CA ASP A 2 21.98 -4.24 -10.20
C ASP A 2 20.54 -4.57 -9.76
N SER A 3 19.75 -3.53 -9.44
CA SER A 3 18.35 -3.66 -9.01
C SER A 3 17.47 -4.38 -10.05
N THR A 4 17.91 -4.38 -11.30
CA THR A 4 17.31 -5.07 -12.45
C THR A 4 17.46 -6.59 -12.36
N GLU A 5 18.57 -7.11 -11.81
CA GLU A 5 18.81 -8.55 -11.67
C GLU A 5 17.94 -9.18 -10.59
N GLN A 6 17.78 -8.52 -9.43
CA GLN A 6 16.89 -9.00 -8.37
C GLN A 6 15.42 -9.02 -8.81
N PHE A 7 15.01 -8.05 -9.64
CA PHE A 7 13.69 -8.03 -10.24
C PHE A 7 13.53 -9.16 -11.28
N SER A 8 14.55 -9.41 -12.12
CA SER A 8 14.53 -10.44 -13.18
C SER A 8 14.42 -11.88 -12.66
N VAL A 9 15.14 -12.21 -11.58
CA VAL A 9 15.09 -13.53 -10.94
C VAL A 9 13.73 -13.74 -10.28
N SER A 10 13.15 -12.67 -9.72
CA SER A 10 11.79 -12.69 -9.18
C SER A 10 10.72 -12.80 -10.27
N THR A 11 10.91 -12.27 -11.47
CA THR A 11 9.90 -12.41 -12.54
C THR A 11 9.88 -13.80 -13.17
N ASN A 12 11.01 -14.50 -13.22
CA ASN A 12 11.11 -15.83 -13.82
C ASN A 12 10.47 -16.93 -12.96
N LEU A 13 10.46 -16.78 -11.64
CA LEU A 13 9.79 -17.72 -10.74
C LEU A 13 8.25 -17.66 -10.86
N PHE A 14 7.70 -16.55 -11.36
CA PHE A 14 6.25 -16.29 -11.42
C PHE A 14 5.65 -16.40 -12.83
N SER A 15 6.47 -16.60 -13.87
CA SER A 15 6.01 -16.70 -15.27
C SER A 15 5.32 -18.04 -15.60
N SER A 16 5.53 -19.07 -14.77
CA SER A 16 5.07 -20.46 -15.01
C SER A 16 3.76 -20.84 -14.32
N LEU A 17 3.13 -19.96 -13.53
CA LEU A 17 2.07 -20.39 -12.61
C LEU A 17 0.68 -19.93 -13.08
N LYS A 18 -0.17 -20.92 -13.36
CA LYS A 18 -1.63 -20.76 -13.43
C LYS A 18 -2.09 -19.99 -12.18
N GLN A 19 -2.81 -18.89 -12.41
CA GLN A 19 -3.60 -18.08 -11.46
C GLN A 19 -3.21 -18.25 -9.98
N PHE A 20 -2.29 -17.41 -9.49
CA PHE A 20 -2.07 -17.28 -8.06
C PHE A 20 -3.32 -16.63 -7.43
N PRO A 21 -4.00 -17.25 -6.45
CA PRO A 21 -5.07 -16.57 -5.72
C PRO A 21 -4.48 -15.45 -4.86
N MET A 22 -5.18 -14.32 -4.75
CA MET A 22 -4.73 -13.14 -3.97
C MET A 22 -4.23 -13.50 -2.57
N ASN A 23 -4.88 -14.45 -1.89
CA ASN A 23 -4.48 -14.90 -0.55
C ASN A 23 -3.06 -15.51 -0.50
N GLN A 24 -2.61 -16.19 -1.56
CA GLN A 24 -1.24 -16.71 -1.61
C GLN A 24 -0.21 -15.58 -1.75
N VAL A 25 -0.55 -14.53 -2.51
CA VAL A 25 0.29 -13.33 -2.64
C VAL A 25 0.38 -12.60 -1.31
N ILE A 26 -0.75 -12.42 -0.62
CA ILE A 26 -0.79 -11.83 0.74
C ILE A 26 0.09 -12.63 1.69
N ASN A 27 -0.06 -13.96 1.75
CA ASN A 27 0.76 -14.81 2.61
C ASN A 27 2.26 -14.70 2.26
N ALA A 28 2.60 -14.65 0.98
CA ALA A 28 3.98 -14.45 0.55
C ALA A 28 4.55 -13.10 0.99
N MET A 29 3.76 -12.01 0.93
CA MET A 29 4.19 -10.71 1.44
C MET A 29 4.39 -10.74 2.96
N ASN A 30 3.47 -11.36 3.71
CA ASN A 30 3.56 -11.47 5.17
C ASN A 30 4.79 -12.25 5.61
N MET A 31 5.13 -13.34 4.92
CA MET A 31 6.35 -14.11 5.19
C MET A 31 7.62 -13.35 4.81
N LYS A 32 7.59 -12.59 3.71
CA LYS A 32 8.76 -11.85 3.20
C LYS A 32 9.07 -10.61 4.04
N PHE A 33 8.05 -9.95 4.57
CA PHE A 33 8.17 -8.69 5.30
C PHE A 33 7.54 -8.81 6.71
N PRO A 34 8.09 -9.65 7.60
CA PRO A 34 7.48 -9.92 8.90
C PRO A 34 7.50 -8.73 9.86
N LYS A 35 8.34 -7.70 9.60
CA LYS A 35 8.46 -6.50 10.45
C LYS A 35 7.27 -5.55 10.30
N VAL A 36 6.68 -5.46 9.12
CA VAL A 36 5.61 -4.49 8.85
C VAL A 36 4.25 -5.12 9.19
N GLY A 37 3.50 -4.44 10.05
CA GLY A 37 2.14 -4.84 10.39
C GLY A 37 1.25 -4.87 9.14
N GLN A 38 0.22 -5.71 9.15
CA GLN A 38 -0.73 -5.81 8.05
C GLN A 38 -2.07 -5.27 8.52
N ILE A 39 -2.74 -4.51 7.66
CA ILE A 39 -4.13 -4.08 7.86
C ILE A 39 -5.00 -4.59 6.73
N SER A 40 -6.15 -5.16 7.09
CA SER A 40 -7.13 -5.59 6.11
C SER A 40 -7.76 -4.40 5.39
N THR A 41 -8.20 -4.59 4.15
CA THR A 41 -8.97 -3.57 3.40
C THR A 41 -10.24 -3.15 4.13
N SER A 42 -10.90 -4.07 4.85
CA SER A 42 -12.07 -3.77 5.66
C SER A 42 -11.76 -2.89 6.87
N ASP A 43 -10.68 -3.17 7.60
CA ASP A 43 -10.31 -2.37 8.78
C ASP A 43 -9.87 -0.96 8.34
N LEU A 44 -9.10 -0.85 7.25
CA LEU A 44 -8.75 0.45 6.69
C LEU A 44 -9.99 1.23 6.24
N ASP A 45 -10.95 0.58 5.58
CA ASP A 45 -12.21 1.24 5.19
C ASP A 45 -12.98 1.78 6.39
N ILE A 46 -13.01 1.03 7.51
CA ILE A 46 -13.59 1.50 8.78
C ILE A 46 -12.82 2.72 9.30
N TRP A 47 -11.49 2.69 9.29
CA TRP A 47 -10.66 3.81 9.76
C TRP A 47 -10.91 5.10 8.97
N LEU A 48 -11.06 4.99 7.64
CA LEU A 48 -11.21 6.14 6.74
C LEU A 48 -12.63 6.72 6.73
N ASN A 49 -13.65 5.86 6.86
CA ASN A 49 -15.05 6.27 6.73
C ASN A 49 -15.81 6.37 8.06
N ASN A 50 -15.14 6.16 9.20
CA ASN A 50 -15.74 6.15 10.54
C ASN A 50 -17.01 5.29 10.60
N LYS A 51 -16.98 4.11 9.98
CA LYS A 51 -18.11 3.18 10.00
C LYS A 51 -18.26 2.62 11.41
N ASN A 52 -19.14 3.21 12.20
CA ASN A 52 -19.44 2.83 13.59
C ASN A 52 -20.12 1.45 13.73
N GLU A 53 -20.40 0.76 12.61
CA GLU A 53 -21.27 -0.41 12.56
C GLU A 53 -20.52 -1.75 12.71
N ALA A 54 -19.17 -1.76 12.63
CA ALA A 54 -18.37 -2.97 12.81
C ALA A 54 -17.10 -2.69 13.62
N GLN A 55 -16.81 -3.51 14.63
CA GLN A 55 -15.55 -3.47 15.37
C GLN A 55 -14.42 -3.98 14.45
N PRO A 56 -13.42 -3.16 14.11
CA PRO A 56 -12.31 -3.61 13.27
C PRO A 56 -11.45 -4.62 14.05
N LYS A 57 -10.81 -5.55 13.34
CA LYS A 57 -9.88 -6.51 13.98
C LYS A 57 -8.68 -5.79 14.58
N ILE A 58 -8.24 -4.73 13.92
CA ILE A 58 -7.23 -3.80 14.43
C ILE A 58 -7.95 -2.51 14.84
N PRO A 59 -7.99 -2.17 16.14
CA PRO A 59 -8.59 -0.92 16.61
C PRO A 59 -8.04 0.27 15.84
N LYS A 60 -8.90 1.24 15.53
CA LYS A 60 -8.46 2.49 14.91
C LYS A 60 -7.43 3.16 15.82
N PRO A 61 -6.22 3.47 15.34
CA PRO A 61 -5.22 4.12 16.16
C PRO A 61 -5.69 5.52 16.54
N GLU A 62 -5.24 5.98 17.71
CA GLU A 62 -5.37 7.37 18.08
C GLU A 62 -4.50 8.25 17.16
N GLY A 63 -4.86 9.53 17.06
CA GLY A 63 -4.10 10.51 16.29
C GLY A 63 -4.34 10.45 14.78
N LYS A 64 -3.34 10.90 14.02
CA LYS A 64 -3.44 11.13 12.58
C LYS A 64 -3.17 9.85 11.80
N ILE A 65 -4.02 9.58 10.80
CA ILE A 65 -3.82 8.49 9.85
C ILE A 65 -3.45 9.09 8.50
N VAL A 66 -2.35 8.61 7.92
CA VAL A 66 -1.87 8.99 6.59
C VAL A 66 -1.87 7.75 5.71
N VAL A 67 -2.61 7.82 4.61
CA VAL A 67 -2.65 6.74 3.61
C VAL A 67 -1.61 7.05 2.53
N LEU A 68 -0.71 6.10 2.27
CA LEU A 68 0.38 6.26 1.31
C LEU A 68 0.18 5.34 0.11
N ASP A 69 0.10 5.94 -1.07
CA ASP A 69 0.17 5.22 -2.34
C ASP A 69 1.63 5.17 -2.82
N VAL A 70 2.19 3.96 -2.83
CA VAL A 70 3.61 3.74 -3.12
C VAL A 70 3.86 3.30 -4.58
N ARG A 71 2.88 3.50 -5.47
CA ARG A 71 3.00 3.13 -6.89
C ARG A 71 3.62 4.28 -7.72
N PRO A 72 4.09 4.05 -8.94
CA PRO A 72 4.40 5.03 -10.00
C PRO A 72 3.21 5.93 -10.39
N LEU A 73 3.50 7.10 -10.98
CA LEU A 73 2.53 8.20 -11.17
C LEU A 73 1.42 7.77 -12.09
N GLU A 74 1.79 7.06 -13.14
CA GLU A 74 0.89 6.43 -14.10
C GLU A 74 -0.11 5.46 -13.45
N GLU A 75 0.24 4.80 -12.35
CA GLU A 75 -0.69 3.92 -11.63
C GLU A 75 -1.62 4.72 -10.71
N TYR A 76 -1.08 5.75 -10.05
CA TYR A 76 -1.82 6.64 -9.15
C TYR A 76 -2.86 7.48 -9.89
N GLU A 77 -2.53 7.95 -11.10
CA GLU A 77 -3.43 8.79 -11.89
C GLU A 77 -4.65 8.03 -12.42
N VAL A 78 -4.53 6.71 -12.65
CA VAL A 78 -5.64 5.84 -13.06
C VAL A 78 -6.64 5.69 -11.92
N SER A 79 -6.14 5.43 -10.72
CA SER A 79 -6.95 5.37 -9.50
C SER A 79 -6.09 5.45 -8.26
N HIS A 80 -6.66 5.90 -7.15
CA HIS A 80 -6.06 5.88 -5.81
C HIS A 80 -7.16 5.94 -4.73
N LEU A 81 -6.78 5.75 -3.47
CA LEU A 81 -7.69 5.92 -2.34
C LEU A 81 -7.87 7.41 -2.03
N LYS A 82 -9.08 7.79 -1.60
CA LYS A 82 -9.40 9.19 -1.28
C LYS A 82 -8.39 9.78 -0.30
N ASN A 83 -7.92 11.00 -0.57
CA ASN A 83 -6.96 11.73 0.28
C ASN A 83 -5.63 10.98 0.51
N SER A 84 -5.31 9.95 -0.28
CA SER A 84 -4.00 9.30 -0.18
C SER A 84 -2.90 10.22 -0.67
N THR A 85 -1.73 10.13 -0.05
CA THR A 85 -0.54 10.84 -0.51
C THR A 85 0.32 9.89 -1.32
N ARG A 86 0.58 10.27 -2.56
CA ARG A 86 1.52 9.57 -3.42
C ARG A 86 2.95 9.73 -2.90
N VAL A 87 3.69 8.63 -2.79
CA VAL A 87 5.12 8.61 -2.46
C VAL A 87 5.85 7.61 -3.36
N ASP A 88 7.07 7.94 -3.79
CA ASP A 88 7.88 6.97 -4.52
C ASP A 88 8.38 5.87 -3.56
N HIS A 89 8.32 4.61 -3.97
CA HIS A 89 8.91 3.51 -3.19
C HIS A 89 10.41 3.68 -2.92
N ASN A 90 11.11 4.45 -3.77
CA ASN A 90 12.55 4.69 -3.69
C ASN A 90 12.91 6.01 -3.01
N ILE A 91 12.01 6.62 -2.20
CA ILE A 91 12.39 7.82 -1.44
C ILE A 91 13.70 7.58 -0.66
N GLU A 92 14.64 8.51 -0.79
CA GLU A 92 15.96 8.40 -0.15
C GLU A 92 15.91 8.91 1.29
N ASN A 93 15.21 10.03 1.53
CA ASN A 93 15.15 10.70 2.82
C ASN A 93 13.80 10.49 3.51
N ILE A 94 13.69 9.42 4.32
CA ILE A 94 12.49 9.10 5.09
C ILE A 94 12.19 10.17 6.15
N GLY A 95 13.21 10.70 6.82
CA GLY A 95 13.03 11.74 7.83
C GLY A 95 12.39 13.01 7.28
N GLN A 96 12.89 13.51 6.15
CA GLN A 96 12.32 14.67 5.47
C GLN A 96 10.88 14.42 5.02
N PHE A 97 10.60 13.23 4.48
CA PHE A 97 9.25 12.85 4.09
C PHE A 97 8.29 12.84 5.28
N VAL A 98 8.69 12.24 6.40
CA VAL A 98 7.85 12.14 7.61
C VAL A 98 7.59 13.53 8.23
N ASN A 99 8.57 14.43 8.18
CA ASN A 99 8.42 15.82 8.63
C ASN A 99 7.37 16.62 7.85
N SER A 100 6.90 16.14 6.69
CA SER A 100 5.77 16.76 5.99
C SER A 100 4.40 16.47 6.64
N PHE A 101 4.33 15.46 7.54
CA PHE A 101 3.09 15.05 8.20
C PHE A 101 3.04 15.39 9.68
N THR A 102 4.20 15.64 10.30
CA THR A 102 4.37 15.91 11.73
C THR A 102 5.53 16.87 11.98
N THR A 103 5.55 17.53 13.14
CA THR A 103 6.69 18.34 13.59
C THR A 103 7.64 17.50 14.45
N PRO A 104 8.95 17.82 14.49
CA PRO A 104 9.91 17.09 15.31
C PRO A 104 9.52 16.95 16.79
N ASP A 105 8.85 17.97 17.35
CA ASP A 105 8.42 17.99 18.75
C ASP A 105 7.04 17.37 18.99
N SER A 106 6.35 16.91 17.95
CA SER A 106 5.00 16.37 18.09
C SER A 106 5.03 15.01 18.79
N LYS A 107 4.28 14.92 19.88
CA LYS A 107 4.02 13.66 20.59
C LYS A 107 2.74 12.97 20.11
N GLU A 108 2.01 13.58 19.18
CA GLU A 108 0.78 12.99 18.67
C GLU A 108 1.10 11.69 17.92
N PRO A 109 0.37 10.59 18.17
CA PRO A 109 0.55 9.38 17.41
C PRO A 109 0.27 9.60 15.93
N LEU A 110 1.10 9.01 15.08
CA LEU A 110 0.97 9.05 13.63
C LEU A 110 0.96 7.63 13.09
N THR A 111 -0.02 7.30 12.26
CA THR A 111 -0.10 5.98 11.62
C THR A 111 -0.06 6.11 10.11
N PHE A 112 0.86 5.39 9.48
CA PHE A 112 0.94 5.24 8.04
C PHE A 112 0.29 3.93 7.58
N ALA A 113 -0.64 4.02 6.63
CA ALA A 113 -1.22 2.88 5.92
C ALA A 113 -0.72 2.89 4.47
N CYS A 114 0.28 2.07 4.18
CA CYS A 114 0.95 2.01 2.88
C CYS A 114 0.30 0.96 1.99
N TYR A 115 0.01 1.31 0.74
CA TYR A 115 -0.46 0.35 -0.26
C TYR A 115 0.27 0.54 -1.59
N CYS A 116 0.34 -0.53 -2.38
CA CYS A 116 0.73 -0.43 -3.78
C CYS A 116 -0.27 -1.18 -4.66
N SER A 117 0.18 -2.00 -5.62
CA SER A 117 -0.74 -2.81 -6.44
C SER A 117 -1.13 -4.07 -5.69
N VAL A 118 -0.14 -4.82 -5.18
CA VAL A 118 -0.32 -6.15 -4.55
C VAL A 118 0.31 -6.30 -3.16
N GLY A 119 1.11 -5.33 -2.70
CA GLY A 119 1.70 -5.31 -1.35
C GLY A 119 3.23 -5.25 -1.28
N TYR A 120 3.95 -5.54 -2.38
CA TYR A 120 5.43 -5.63 -2.34
C TYR A 120 6.12 -4.29 -2.03
N ARG A 121 5.87 -3.26 -2.87
CA ARG A 121 6.52 -1.94 -2.73
C ARG A 121 6.16 -1.26 -1.41
N SER A 122 4.90 -1.37 -1.01
CA SER A 122 4.39 -0.81 0.25
C SER A 122 4.98 -1.52 1.47
N SER A 123 5.14 -2.85 1.43
CA SER A 123 5.80 -3.57 2.51
C SER A 123 7.28 -3.24 2.61
N LEU A 124 7.98 -3.14 1.47
CA LEU A 124 9.38 -2.72 1.42
C LEU A 124 9.58 -1.32 2.00
N LEU A 125 8.79 -0.33 1.57
CA LEU A 125 8.84 1.01 2.13
C LEU A 125 8.50 1.00 3.63
N GLY A 126 7.47 0.26 4.04
CA GLY A 126 7.08 0.16 5.44
C GLY A 126 8.17 -0.42 6.33
N THR A 127 8.88 -1.46 5.87
CA THR A 127 10.05 -1.99 6.57
C THR A 127 11.14 -0.93 6.72
N ARG A 128 11.49 -0.22 5.63
CA ARG A 128 12.51 0.85 5.67
C ARG A 128 12.11 1.98 6.62
N MET A 129 10.84 2.37 6.66
CA MET A 129 10.32 3.38 7.59
C MET A 129 10.47 2.90 9.04
N LEU A 130 10.09 1.67 9.34
CA LEU A 130 10.24 1.10 10.69
C LEU A 130 11.70 0.92 11.11
N ASP A 131 12.62 0.60 10.18
CA ASP A 131 14.06 0.58 10.45
C ASP A 131 14.58 1.97 10.82
N PHE A 132 14.19 2.99 10.04
CA PHE A 132 14.54 4.38 10.32
C PHE A 132 13.98 4.87 11.67
N PHE A 133 12.70 4.64 11.95
CA PHE A 133 12.11 5.07 13.24
C PHE A 133 12.77 4.40 14.43
N ALA A 134 13.14 3.12 14.30
CA ALA A 134 13.89 2.42 15.33
C ALA A 134 15.30 3.02 15.54
N SER A 135 16.01 3.41 14.46
CA SER A 135 17.34 4.02 14.59
C SER A 135 17.29 5.42 15.21
N GLU A 136 16.22 6.17 14.97
CA GLU A 136 16.00 7.51 15.54
C GLU A 136 15.33 7.48 16.94
N GLY A 137 14.95 6.30 17.45
CA GLY A 137 14.26 6.17 18.73
C GLY A 137 12.82 6.71 18.73
N ILE A 138 12.19 6.81 17.56
CA ILE A 138 10.81 7.28 17.38
C ILE A 138 9.84 6.13 17.69
N THR A 139 8.95 6.33 18.66
CA THR A 139 8.05 5.27 19.19
C THR A 139 6.56 5.54 19.00
N ASN A 140 6.18 6.77 18.61
CA ASN A 140 4.79 7.18 18.40
C ASN A 140 4.32 7.03 16.95
N ILE A 141 5.09 6.36 16.09
CA ILE A 141 4.75 6.15 14.68
C ILE A 141 4.49 4.66 14.41
N ASN A 142 3.31 4.36 13.87
CA ASN A 142 2.95 3.04 13.40
C ASN A 142 2.98 2.98 11.86
N VAL A 143 3.35 1.84 11.30
CA VAL A 143 3.36 1.61 9.85
C VAL A 143 2.72 0.27 9.53
N PHE A 144 1.72 0.31 8.66
CA PHE A 144 1.00 -0.87 8.17
C PHE A 144 1.10 -0.97 6.65
N ASN A 145 1.19 -2.19 6.14
CA ASN A 145 0.88 -2.51 4.75
C ASN A 145 -0.60 -2.89 4.62
N VAL A 146 -1.27 -2.40 3.59
CA VAL A 146 -2.64 -2.81 3.27
C VAL A 146 -2.62 -4.14 2.54
N GLU A 147 -3.25 -5.16 3.13
CA GLU A 147 -3.31 -6.53 2.62
C GLU A 147 -3.91 -6.57 1.21
N GLY A 148 -3.19 -7.15 0.24
CA GLY A 148 -3.61 -7.22 -1.16
C GLY A 148 -3.68 -5.86 -1.87
N SER A 149 -3.41 -4.77 -1.14
CA SER A 149 -3.30 -3.39 -1.61
C SER A 149 -4.46 -2.96 -2.54
N LEU A 150 -4.20 -2.11 -3.54
CA LEU A 150 -5.28 -1.55 -4.36
C LEU A 150 -6.00 -2.62 -5.19
N PHE A 151 -5.34 -3.73 -5.55
CA PHE A 151 -6.00 -4.79 -6.32
C PHE A 151 -7.10 -5.47 -5.51
N LYS A 152 -6.81 -5.86 -4.26
CA LYS A 152 -7.85 -6.41 -3.38
C LYS A 152 -8.93 -5.37 -3.07
N TRP A 153 -8.54 -4.12 -2.85
CA TRP A 153 -9.50 -3.02 -2.63
C TRP A 153 -10.47 -2.86 -3.82
N GLY A 154 -9.94 -2.89 -5.05
CA GLY A 154 -10.72 -2.79 -6.28
C GLY A 154 -11.63 -4.00 -6.52
N ASN A 155 -11.11 -5.23 -6.33
CA ASN A 155 -11.92 -6.47 -6.45
C ASN A 155 -13.04 -6.55 -5.39
N GLU A 156 -12.91 -5.81 -4.28
CA GLU A 156 -13.97 -5.65 -3.28
C GLU A 156 -14.96 -4.53 -3.63
N HIS A 157 -14.83 -3.94 -4.81
CA HIS A 157 -15.65 -2.84 -5.33
C HIS A 157 -15.75 -1.64 -4.37
N ARG A 158 -14.67 -1.37 -3.65
CA ARG A 158 -14.59 -0.20 -2.76
C ARG A 158 -14.28 1.07 -3.56
N PRO A 159 -14.69 2.26 -3.07
CA PRO A 159 -14.48 3.51 -3.80
C PRO A 159 -13.00 3.80 -4.08
N MET A 160 -12.71 4.24 -5.31
CA MET A 160 -11.41 4.74 -5.76
C MET A 160 -11.62 5.99 -6.60
N TYR A 161 -10.56 6.79 -6.74
CA TYR A 161 -10.61 8.12 -7.34
C TYR A 161 -9.51 8.27 -8.39
N ASN A 162 -9.80 8.88 -9.53
CA ASN A 162 -8.80 9.16 -10.55
C ASN A 162 -8.01 10.45 -10.21
N LYS A 163 -7.06 10.85 -11.05
CA LYS A 163 -6.29 12.10 -10.89
C LYS A 163 -7.10 13.39 -10.74
N ASN A 164 -8.37 13.40 -11.15
CA ASN A 164 -9.27 14.54 -11.04
C ASN A 164 -10.16 14.45 -9.77
N GLU A 165 -9.89 13.48 -8.87
CA GLU A 165 -10.73 13.15 -7.72
C GLU A 165 -12.16 12.69 -8.09
N GLU A 166 -12.33 12.18 -9.31
CA GLU A 166 -13.61 11.62 -9.77
C GLU A 166 -13.65 10.12 -9.46
N ALA A 167 -14.83 9.62 -9.07
CA ALA A 167 -15.01 8.20 -8.80
C ALA A 167 -14.67 7.35 -10.03
N THR A 168 -13.91 6.28 -9.81
CA THR A 168 -13.48 5.34 -10.86
C THR A 168 -13.52 3.91 -10.34
N VAL A 169 -13.82 2.97 -11.23
CA VAL A 169 -13.70 1.52 -10.97
C VAL A 169 -12.39 0.97 -11.52
N PHE A 170 -11.65 1.77 -12.29
CA PHE A 170 -10.49 1.30 -13.01
C PHE A 170 -9.23 1.26 -12.15
N VAL A 171 -8.37 0.31 -12.41
CA VAL A 171 -7.06 0.13 -11.76
C VAL A 171 -6.03 -0.21 -12.83
N HIS A 172 -4.86 0.41 -12.72
CA HIS A 172 -3.73 0.08 -13.58
C HIS A 172 -3.25 -1.35 -13.26
N PRO A 173 -3.16 -2.27 -14.24
CA PRO A 173 -2.88 -3.69 -13.97
C PRO A 173 -1.43 -3.99 -13.59
N PHE A 174 -0.60 -2.96 -13.41
CA PHE A 174 0.86 -3.02 -13.22
C PHE A 174 1.60 -3.65 -14.41
N ASN A 175 1.38 -4.95 -14.67
CA ASN A 175 1.79 -5.63 -15.89
C ASN A 175 0.89 -6.84 -16.20
N LYS A 176 1.12 -7.49 -17.34
CA LYS A 176 0.30 -8.63 -17.82
C LYS A 176 0.22 -9.82 -16.86
N VAL A 177 1.25 -10.03 -16.03
CA VAL A 177 1.30 -11.17 -15.10
C VAL A 177 0.53 -10.84 -13.84
N TRP A 178 0.89 -9.76 -13.15
CA TRP A 178 0.25 -9.36 -11.89
C TRP A 178 -1.18 -8.88 -12.10
N GLY A 179 -1.50 -8.29 -13.25
CA GLY A 179 -2.85 -7.86 -13.59
C GLY A 179 -3.88 -8.99 -13.55
N LYS A 180 -3.46 -10.26 -13.62
CA LYS A 180 -4.37 -11.41 -13.46
C LYS A 180 -4.97 -11.52 -12.05
N LEU A 181 -4.41 -10.85 -11.06
CA LEU A 181 -4.93 -10.77 -9.70
C LEU A 181 -6.05 -9.72 -9.53
N LEU A 182 -6.22 -8.84 -10.52
CA LEU A 182 -7.23 -7.80 -10.57
C LEU A 182 -8.36 -8.28 -11.50
N ASP A 183 -9.62 -8.06 -11.11
CA ASP A 183 -10.78 -8.44 -11.93
C ASP A 183 -10.72 -7.78 -13.31
N ALA A 184 -11.11 -8.52 -14.35
CA ALA A 184 -10.83 -8.15 -15.72
C ALA A 184 -11.51 -6.82 -16.11
N GLU A 185 -12.73 -6.58 -15.64
CA GLU A 185 -13.47 -5.34 -15.88
C GLU A 185 -12.85 -4.10 -15.23
N LEU A 186 -12.01 -4.29 -14.20
CA LEU A 186 -11.36 -3.18 -13.50
C LEU A 186 -10.06 -2.75 -14.19
N ARG A 187 -9.52 -3.54 -15.11
CA ARG A 187 -8.19 -3.26 -15.71
C ARG A 187 -8.27 -2.10 -16.70
N LYS A 188 -7.46 -1.07 -16.47
CA LYS A 188 -7.24 0.01 -17.44
C LYS A 188 -5.76 0.14 -17.75
N GLU A 189 -5.37 -0.34 -18.92
CA GLU A 189 -4.06 -0.02 -19.50
C GLU A 189 -4.06 1.44 -19.99
N LYS A 190 -2.87 2.02 -20.17
CA LYS A 190 -2.73 3.39 -20.67
C LYS A 190 -3.49 3.54 -21.99
N ILE A 191 -4.31 4.60 -22.10
CA ILE A 191 -4.83 5.08 -23.40
C ILE A 191 -3.75 5.97 -24.02
#